data_AF-A0A350TLN2-F1
#
_entry.id   AF-A0A350TLN2-F1
#
_cell.length_a   1.000
_cell.length_b   1.000
_cell.length_c   1.000
_cell.angle_alpha   90.00
_cell.angle_beta   90.00
_cell.angle_gamma   90.00
#
_symmetry.space_group_name_H-M   'P 1'
#
loop_
_entity.id
_entity.type
_entity.pdbx_description
1 polymer ?
#
loop_
_entity_poly.entity_id
_entity_poly.type
_entity_poly.pdbx_seq_one_letter_code
_entity_poly.pdbx_strand_id
1 'polypeptide(L)'
;MPGPEEFRRDIRTVRCFILAQSLLILLSMCGFVLAIAFAVGGNWREGAVTAGVCVAFAGVLICLLYRQKRLRRKATQCYTFPLPHAFGYEEVCAAIESAPGVQWRHICDENARICRIEGAFSWRVALLHLPEFSASDYKIQRTRANRIVNHARPAKQEGPMWEVMSRARVNLVVCDAVNDALSRYIGTHAGHLLLRNECVINMAVAGGSLLMPPVLGADVNASALKRYARSADLIWSLLCQNSNEPRTSL
;
A
#
# COMPACT_ATOMS: atom_id res chain seq x y z
N MET A 1 4.80 13.65 13.65
CA MET A 1 4.44 12.44 12.89
C MET A 1 5.21 12.47 11.57
N PRO A 2 5.59 11.31 11.02
CA PRO A 2 6.42 11.25 9.81
C PRO A 2 5.69 11.86 8.61
N GLY A 3 6.36 12.80 7.91
CA GLY A 3 5.76 13.63 6.86
C GLY A 3 5.93 13.11 5.43
N PRO A 4 5.56 13.92 4.41
CA PRO A 4 5.66 13.53 2.99
C PRO A 4 7.08 13.17 2.53
N GLU A 5 8.11 13.84 3.05
CA GLU A 5 9.50 13.55 2.72
C GLU A 5 9.96 12.19 3.25
N GLU A 6 9.57 11.87 4.48
CA GLU A 6 9.86 10.59 5.12
C GLU A 6 9.15 9.46 4.40
N PHE A 7 7.89 9.66 4.01
CA PHE A 7 7.16 8.73 3.15
C PHE A 7 7.93 8.44 1.85
N ARG A 8 8.37 9.47 1.12
CA ARG A 8 9.12 9.29 -0.14
C ARG A 8 10.44 8.55 0.10
N ARG A 9 11.16 8.88 1.17
CA ARG A 9 12.41 8.21 1.57
C ARG A 9 12.17 6.74 1.88
N ASP A 10 11.10 6.43 2.59
CA ASP A 10 10.76 5.06 2.98
C ASP A 10 10.31 4.23 1.77
N ILE A 11 9.51 4.80 0.86
CA ILE A 11 9.17 4.15 -0.42
C ILE A 11 10.43 3.79 -1.22
N ARG A 12 11.38 4.72 -1.35
CA ARG A 12 12.66 4.45 -2.03
C ARG A 12 13.45 3.37 -1.31
N THR A 13 13.51 3.43 0.02
CA THR A 13 14.24 2.46 0.85
C THR A 13 13.66 1.05 0.68
N VAL A 14 12.33 0.90 0.73
CA VAL A 14 11.65 -0.38 0.52
C VAL A 14 11.87 -0.88 -0.92
N ARG A 15 11.83 0.01 -1.92
CA ARG A 15 12.15 -0.35 -3.30
C ARG A 15 13.57 -0.89 -3.44
N CYS A 16 14.55 -0.23 -2.82
CA CYS A 16 15.94 -0.70 -2.81
C CYS A 16 16.07 -2.07 -2.14
N PHE A 17 15.38 -2.31 -1.02
CA PHE A 17 15.36 -3.63 -0.38
C PHE A 17 14.81 -4.72 -1.31
N ILE A 18 13.67 -4.47 -1.96
CA ILE A 18 13.05 -5.43 -2.88
C ILE A 18 13.98 -5.74 -4.06
N LEU A 19 14.63 -4.72 -4.64
CA LEU A 19 15.58 -4.88 -5.73
C LEU A 19 16.81 -5.67 -5.30
N ALA A 20 17.38 -5.36 -4.14
CA ALA A 20 18.54 -6.07 -3.60
C ALA A 20 18.22 -7.54 -3.31
N GLN A 21 17.06 -7.82 -2.70
CA GLN A 21 16.59 -9.19 -2.46
C GLN A 21 16.41 -9.95 -3.77
N SER A 22 15.74 -9.33 -4.75
CA SER A 22 15.48 -9.96 -6.05
C SER A 22 16.78 -10.25 -6.81
N LEU A 23 17.75 -9.33 -6.76
CA LEU A 23 19.06 -9.51 -7.38
C LEU A 23 19.86 -10.62 -6.69
N LEU A 24 19.89 -10.66 -5.36
CA LEU A 24 20.59 -11.71 -4.61
C LEU A 24 19.98 -13.10 -4.86
N ILE A 25 18.65 -13.20 -4.94
CA ILE A 25 17.96 -14.44 -5.28
C ILE A 25 18.35 -14.88 -6.69
N LEU A 26 18.31 -13.97 -7.67
CA LEU A 26 18.69 -14.28 -9.06
C LEU A 26 20.15 -14.75 -9.15
N LEU A 27 21.08 -14.02 -8.54
CA LEU A 27 22.51 -14.37 -8.52
C LEU A 27 22.75 -15.71 -7.81
N SER A 28 22.06 -15.97 -6.70
CA SER A 28 22.14 -17.25 -6.00
C SER A 28 21.61 -18.41 -6.84
N MET A 29 20.51 -18.21 -7.57
CA MET A 29 19.96 -19.24 -8.46
C MET A 29 20.88 -19.52 -9.64
N CYS A 30 21.40 -18.47 -10.30
CA CYS A 30 22.38 -18.62 -11.37
C CYS A 30 23.66 -19.32 -10.88
N GLY A 31 24.18 -18.91 -9.73
CA GLY A 31 25.35 -19.53 -9.10
C GLY A 31 25.10 -21.00 -8.77
N PHE A 32 23.91 -21.34 -8.27
CA PHE A 32 23.57 -22.72 -7.95
C PHE A 32 23.53 -23.61 -9.21
N VAL A 33 22.95 -23.12 -10.31
CA VAL A 33 22.96 -23.82 -11.60
C VAL A 33 24.40 -24.02 -12.11
N LEU A 34 25.25 -23.00 -12.01
CA LEU A 34 26.66 -23.11 -12.39
C LEU A 34 27.42 -24.10 -11.51
N ALA A 35 27.19 -24.11 -10.20
CA ALA A 35 27.82 -25.06 -9.28
C ALA A 35 27.48 -26.52 -9.64
N ILE A 36 26.21 -26.79 -10.02
CA ILE A 36 25.80 -28.10 -10.52
C ILE A 36 26.51 -28.44 -11.83
N ALA A 37 26.58 -27.50 -12.78
CA ALA A 37 27.25 -27.71 -14.06
C ALA A 37 28.74 -28.06 -13.87
N PHE A 38 29.45 -27.35 -12.98
CA PHE A 38 30.85 -27.65 -12.67
C PHE A 38 31.02 -29.01 -11.97
N ALA A 39 30.11 -29.38 -11.07
CA ALA A 39 30.12 -30.67 -10.41
C ALA A 39 29.94 -31.83 -11.41
N VAL A 40 29.00 -31.69 -12.35
CA VAL A 40 28.77 -32.66 -13.44
C VAL A 40 29.96 -32.71 -14.40
N GLY A 41 30.56 -31.56 -14.70
CA GLY A 41 31.72 -31.44 -15.58
C GLY A 41 33.06 -31.93 -14.97
N GLY A 42 33.07 -32.39 -13.72
CA GLY A 42 34.29 -32.88 -13.05
C GLY A 42 35.20 -31.79 -12.47
N ASN A 43 34.84 -30.51 -12.63
CA ASN A 43 35.59 -29.36 -12.09
C ASN A 43 35.18 -29.07 -10.65
N TRP A 44 35.45 -30.00 -9.74
CA TRP A 44 35.02 -29.94 -8.33
C TRP A 44 35.50 -28.69 -7.58
N ARG A 45 36.68 -28.17 -7.91
CA ARG A 45 37.22 -26.92 -7.31
C ARG A 45 36.36 -25.70 -7.66
N GLU A 46 35.97 -25.55 -8.92
CA GLU A 46 35.15 -24.43 -9.39
C GLU A 46 33.71 -24.55 -8.86
N GLY A 47 33.18 -25.78 -8.79
CA GLY A 47 31.91 -26.07 -8.15
C GLY A 47 31.87 -25.67 -6.68
N ALA A 48 32.91 -26.01 -5.90
CA ALA A 48 33.01 -25.67 -4.48
C ALA A 48 33.09 -24.14 -4.24
N VAL A 49 33.89 -23.42 -5.04
CA VAL A 49 33.97 -21.94 -4.95
C VAL A 49 32.62 -21.31 -5.27
N THR A 50 31.96 -21.77 -6.33
CA THR A 50 30.65 -21.24 -6.75
C THR A 50 29.57 -21.49 -5.68
N ALA A 51 29.57 -22.68 -5.07
CA ALA A 51 28.69 -22.99 -3.95
C ALA A 51 28.95 -22.08 -2.73
N GLY A 52 30.23 -21.81 -2.41
CA GLY A 52 30.61 -20.87 -1.36
C GLY A 52 30.09 -19.46 -1.59
N VAL A 53 30.15 -18.96 -2.83
CA VAL A 53 29.58 -17.65 -3.21
C VAL A 53 28.06 -17.63 -3.04
N CYS A 54 27.36 -18.71 -3.40
CA CYS A 54 25.91 -18.82 -3.20
C CYS A 54 25.54 -18.75 -1.71
N VAL A 55 26.29 -19.43 -0.85
CA VAL A 55 26.09 -19.38 0.62
C VAL A 55 26.33 -17.97 1.14
N ALA A 56 27.34 -17.25 0.65
CA ALA A 56 27.58 -15.86 1.02
C ALA A 56 26.39 -14.96 0.64
N PHE A 57 25.84 -15.11 -0.57
CA PHE A 57 24.63 -14.37 -0.98
C PHE A 57 23.41 -14.71 -0.11
N ALA A 58 23.21 -15.98 0.24
CA ALA A 58 22.16 -16.39 1.17
C ALA A 58 22.33 -15.76 2.57
N GLY A 59 23.57 -15.67 3.06
CA GLY A 59 23.89 -14.98 4.31
C GLY A 59 23.51 -13.49 4.27
N VAL A 60 23.87 -12.78 3.20
CA VAL A 60 23.47 -11.37 3.00
C VAL A 60 21.96 -11.21 2.94
N LEU A 61 21.26 -12.12 2.24
CA LEU A 61 19.79 -12.12 2.16
C LEU A 61 19.16 -12.24 3.55
N ILE A 62 19.66 -13.14 4.41
CA ILE A 62 19.20 -13.30 5.79
C ILE A 62 19.42 -12.02 6.60
N CYS A 63 20.58 -11.36 6.46
CA CYS A 63 20.85 -10.08 7.12
C CYS A 63 19.88 -8.98 6.69
N LEU A 64 19.53 -8.91 5.39
CA LEU A 64 18.54 -7.96 4.88
C LEU A 64 17.15 -8.24 5.45
N LEU A 65 16.72 -9.50 5.49
CA LEU A 65 15.44 -9.91 6.09
C LEU A 65 15.38 -9.57 7.58
N TYR A 66 16.48 -9.79 8.31
CA TYR A 66 16.56 -9.42 9.72
C TYR A 66 16.46 -7.89 9.93
N ARG A 67 17.17 -7.11 9.09
CA ARG A 67 17.08 -5.64 9.10
C ARG A 67 15.65 -5.17 8.82
N GLN A 68 14.99 -5.76 7.83
CA GLN A 68 13.59 -5.45 7.48
C GLN A 68 12.64 -5.75 8.65
N LYS A 69 12.79 -6.92 9.29
CA LYS A 69 12.02 -7.30 10.49
C LYS A 69 12.24 -6.33 11.66
N ARG A 70 13.47 -5.86 11.85
CA ARG A 70 13.80 -4.85 12.88
C ARG A 70 13.16 -3.50 12.58
N LEU A 71 13.17 -3.07 11.31
CA LEU A 71 12.50 -1.83 10.88
C LEU A 71 10.98 -1.91 11.08
N ARG A 72 10.37 -3.06 10.77
CA ARG A 72 8.94 -3.29 10.97
C ARG A 72 8.49 -3.09 12.42
N ARG A 73 9.31 -3.51 13.39
CA ARG A 73 9.02 -3.30 14.82
C ARG A 73 9.06 -1.84 15.24
N LYS A 74 9.78 -1.00 14.49
CA LYS A 74 9.91 0.44 14.74
C LYS A 74 8.87 1.27 14.00
N ALA A 75 8.43 0.81 12.83
CA ALA A 75 7.48 1.51 11.98
C ALA A 75 6.02 1.22 12.37
N THR A 76 5.57 1.80 13.48
CA THR A 76 4.17 1.75 13.93
C THR A 76 3.43 3.07 13.73
N GLN A 77 4.14 4.14 13.41
CA GLN A 77 3.56 5.47 13.23
C GLN A 77 3.00 5.63 11.82
N CYS A 78 1.76 6.11 11.71
CA CYS A 78 1.20 6.53 10.43
C CYS A 78 1.94 7.75 9.88
N TYR A 79 2.03 7.84 8.56
CA TYR A 79 2.44 9.08 7.89
C TYR A 79 1.32 10.10 7.96
N THR A 80 1.67 11.36 8.13
CA THR A 80 0.73 12.47 8.20
C THR A 80 1.10 13.49 7.15
N PHE A 81 0.17 13.75 6.24
CA PHE A 81 0.31 14.73 5.19
C PHE A 81 -0.61 15.91 5.50
N PRO A 82 -0.09 17.14 5.65
CA PRO A 82 -0.93 18.30 5.91
C PRO A 82 -1.78 18.59 4.66
N LEU A 83 -3.10 18.70 4.81
CA LEU A 83 -3.98 19.09 3.71
C LEU A 83 -4.13 20.62 3.68
N PRO A 84 -4.49 21.21 2.53
CA PRO A 84 -4.64 22.67 2.38
C PRO A 84 -5.65 23.31 3.34
N HIS A 85 -6.67 22.56 3.74
CA HIS A 85 -7.70 22.96 4.70
C HIS A 85 -8.31 21.70 5.36
N ALA A 86 -9.11 21.90 6.40
CA ALA A 86 -9.89 20.84 7.00
C ALA A 86 -11.03 20.43 6.06
N PHE A 87 -10.97 19.20 5.57
CA PHE A 87 -12.00 18.64 4.69
C PHE A 87 -13.11 17.97 5.51
N GLY A 88 -14.36 18.35 5.24
CA GLY A 88 -15.54 17.62 5.71
C GLY A 88 -15.81 16.35 4.90
N TYR A 89 -16.66 15.45 5.41
CA TYR A 89 -17.02 14.21 4.71
C TYR A 89 -17.59 14.45 3.31
N GLU A 90 -18.53 15.38 3.18
CA GLU A 90 -19.14 15.70 1.87
C GLU A 90 -18.13 16.30 0.89
N GLU A 91 -17.16 17.09 1.36
CA GLU A 91 -16.10 17.65 0.52
C GLU A 91 -15.14 16.57 0.03
N VAL A 92 -14.77 15.62 0.91
CA VAL A 92 -13.98 14.44 0.52
C VAL A 92 -14.77 13.61 -0.49
N CYS A 93 -16.05 13.35 -0.24
CA CYS A 93 -16.91 12.63 -1.18
C CYS A 93 -16.96 13.34 -2.53
N ALA A 94 -17.19 14.65 -2.56
CA ALA A 94 -17.24 15.42 -3.80
C ALA A 94 -15.90 15.39 -4.56
N ALA A 95 -14.77 15.54 -3.87
CA ALA A 95 -13.44 15.48 -4.47
C ALA A 95 -13.15 14.10 -5.10
N ILE A 96 -13.52 13.01 -4.41
CA ILE A 96 -13.30 11.66 -4.91
C ILE A 96 -14.29 11.29 -6.02
N GLU A 97 -15.55 11.69 -5.89
CA GLU A 97 -16.60 11.38 -6.86
C GLU A 97 -16.46 12.20 -8.16
N SER A 98 -15.85 13.38 -8.10
CA SER A 98 -15.53 14.21 -9.27
C SER A 98 -14.23 13.78 -9.98
N ALA A 99 -13.51 12.80 -9.44
CA ALA A 99 -12.27 12.31 -10.04
C ALA A 99 -12.48 11.85 -11.50
N PRO A 100 -11.53 12.17 -12.41
CA PRO A 100 -11.59 11.66 -13.76
C PRO A 100 -11.52 10.13 -13.75
N GLY A 101 -12.40 9.48 -14.51
CA GLY A 101 -12.47 8.03 -14.59
C GLY A 101 -13.40 7.36 -13.59
N VAL A 102 -14.14 8.11 -12.77
CA VAL A 102 -15.23 7.54 -11.95
C VAL A 102 -16.27 6.88 -12.87
N GLN A 103 -16.37 5.56 -12.80
CA GLN A 103 -17.31 4.78 -13.61
C GLN A 103 -18.65 4.58 -12.93
N TRP A 104 -18.63 4.47 -11.59
CA TRP A 104 -19.85 4.35 -10.82
C TRP A 104 -19.64 4.76 -9.37
N ARG A 105 -20.76 5.13 -8.77
CA ARG A 105 -20.90 5.55 -7.37
C ARG A 105 -22.04 4.74 -6.77
N HIS A 106 -21.90 4.36 -5.51
CA HIS A 106 -22.91 3.66 -4.78
C HIS A 106 -22.98 4.23 -3.38
N ILE A 107 -24.15 4.77 -3.04
CA ILE A 107 -24.45 5.29 -1.71
C ILE A 107 -25.01 4.11 -0.92
N CYS A 108 -24.26 3.66 0.10
CA CYS A 108 -24.69 2.55 0.95
C CYS A 108 -25.64 3.06 2.03
N ASP A 109 -25.28 4.16 2.67
CA ASP A 109 -26.06 4.93 3.63
C ASP A 109 -25.48 6.36 3.72
N GLU A 110 -26.01 7.18 4.62
CA GLU A 110 -25.59 8.58 4.83
C GLU A 110 -24.09 8.70 5.18
N ASN A 111 -23.51 7.66 5.78
CA ASN A 111 -22.14 7.68 6.29
C ASN A 111 -21.19 6.79 5.48
N ALA A 112 -21.66 6.14 4.42
CA ALA A 112 -20.84 5.23 3.63
C ALA A 112 -21.14 5.34 2.14
N ARG A 113 -20.10 5.65 1.36
CA ARG A 113 -20.15 5.66 -0.10
C ARG A 113 -19.02 4.81 -0.67
N ILE A 114 -19.29 4.17 -1.79
CA ILE A 114 -18.27 3.42 -2.51
C ILE A 114 -18.28 3.89 -3.95
N CYS A 115 -17.10 4.23 -4.47
CA CYS A 115 -16.93 4.55 -5.89
C CYS A 115 -15.86 3.69 -6.51
N ARG A 116 -15.91 3.60 -7.84
CA ARG A 116 -14.89 2.95 -8.64
C ARG A 116 -14.33 3.94 -9.65
N ILE A 117 -13.02 4.12 -9.59
CA ILE A 117 -12.24 4.99 -10.46
C ILE A 117 -11.44 4.08 -11.39
N GLU A 118 -11.65 4.20 -12.69
CA GLU A 118 -10.94 3.46 -13.73
C GLU A 118 -10.00 4.35 -14.53
N GLY A 119 -8.90 3.75 -14.99
CA GLY A 119 -7.90 4.37 -15.84
C GLY A 119 -6.82 3.35 -16.17
N ALA A 120 -5.56 3.78 -16.24
CA ALA A 120 -4.42 2.84 -16.31
C ALA A 120 -4.32 1.93 -15.06
N PHE A 121 -5.02 2.31 -13.99
CA PHE A 121 -5.13 1.60 -12.73
C PHE A 121 -6.58 1.71 -12.25
N SER A 122 -7.07 0.68 -11.58
CA SER A 122 -8.45 0.55 -11.14
C SER A 122 -8.51 0.66 -9.62
N TRP A 123 -9.26 1.63 -9.11
CA TRP A 123 -9.43 1.84 -7.67
C TRP A 123 -10.88 1.65 -7.25
N ARG A 124 -11.07 0.88 -6.19
CA ARG A 124 -12.31 0.87 -5.43
C ARG A 124 -12.10 1.69 -4.17
N VAL A 125 -12.73 2.85 -4.08
CA VAL A 125 -12.60 3.72 -2.91
C VAL A 125 -13.87 3.57 -2.07
N ALA A 126 -13.71 3.12 -0.84
CA ALA A 126 -14.76 3.12 0.18
C ALA A 126 -14.55 4.32 1.10
N LEU A 127 -15.49 5.24 1.07
CA LEU A 127 -15.55 6.45 1.87
C LEU A 127 -16.45 6.17 3.07
N LEU A 128 -15.91 6.31 4.27
CA LEU A 128 -16.62 5.99 5.52
C LEU A 128 -16.52 7.17 6.47
N HIS A 129 -17.66 7.77 6.81
CA HIS A 129 -17.78 8.86 7.76
C HIS A 129 -17.91 8.31 9.18
N LEU A 130 -16.96 8.68 10.03
CA LEU A 130 -16.94 8.39 11.46
C LEU A 130 -16.41 9.64 12.17
N PRO A 131 -17.29 10.59 12.57
CA PRO A 131 -16.90 11.84 13.22
C PRO A 131 -15.88 11.61 14.34
N GLU A 132 -16.19 10.65 15.22
CA GLU A 132 -15.27 10.08 16.20
C GLU A 132 -14.92 8.64 15.80
N PHE A 133 -13.62 8.40 15.58
CA PHE A 133 -13.19 7.07 15.15
C PHE A 133 -13.26 6.04 16.27
N SER A 134 -13.99 4.95 16.00
CA SER A 134 -13.91 3.68 16.73
C SER A 134 -13.66 2.52 15.77
N ALA A 135 -12.76 1.60 16.15
CA ALA A 135 -12.44 0.44 15.34
C ALA A 135 -13.60 -0.56 15.23
N SER A 136 -14.47 -0.64 16.25
CA SER A 136 -15.68 -1.49 16.20
C SER A 136 -16.65 -0.97 15.15
N ASP A 137 -16.90 0.33 15.17
CA ASP A 137 -17.94 0.97 14.37
C ASP A 137 -17.50 1.02 12.91
N TYR A 138 -16.22 1.34 12.69
CA TYR A 138 -15.58 1.17 11.39
C TYR A 138 -15.75 -0.24 10.84
N LYS A 139 -15.49 -1.28 11.65
CA LYS A 139 -15.62 -2.67 11.20
C LYS A 139 -17.06 -2.99 10.82
N ILE A 140 -18.04 -2.56 11.61
CA ILE A 140 -19.47 -2.78 11.37
C ILE A 140 -19.89 -2.09 10.07
N GLN A 141 -19.62 -0.79 9.96
CA GLN A 141 -20.00 0.04 8.82
C GLN A 141 -19.35 -0.43 7.52
N ARG A 142 -18.04 -0.70 7.55
CA ARG A 142 -17.32 -1.28 6.39
C ARG A 142 -17.91 -2.61 5.97
N THR A 143 -18.27 -3.47 6.92
CA THR A 143 -18.84 -4.79 6.62
C THR A 143 -20.22 -4.65 5.98
N ARG A 144 -21.05 -3.74 6.48
CA ARG A 144 -22.35 -3.40 5.91
C ARG A 144 -22.22 -2.86 4.48
N ALA A 145 -21.40 -1.81 4.29
CA ALA A 145 -21.15 -1.21 2.97
C ALA A 145 -20.63 -2.25 1.96
N ASN A 146 -19.70 -3.11 2.39
CA ASN A 146 -19.20 -4.19 1.56
C ASN A 146 -20.26 -5.21 1.16
N ARG A 147 -21.15 -5.59 2.09
CA ARG A 147 -22.21 -6.53 1.79
C ARG A 147 -23.14 -5.97 0.72
N ILE A 148 -23.54 -4.71 0.85
CA ILE A 148 -24.41 -4.01 -0.11
C ILE A 148 -23.74 -3.95 -1.48
N VAL A 149 -22.49 -3.48 -1.55
CA VAL A 149 -21.78 -3.34 -2.83
C VAL A 149 -21.45 -4.68 -3.46
N ASN A 150 -21.04 -5.69 -2.70
CA ASN A 150 -20.73 -6.99 -3.27
C ASN A 150 -21.99 -7.70 -3.80
N HIS A 151 -23.16 -7.44 -3.21
CA HIS A 151 -24.43 -7.92 -3.74
C HIS A 151 -24.77 -7.21 -5.08
N ALA A 152 -24.59 -5.89 -5.15
CA ALA A 152 -24.87 -5.13 -6.36
C ALA A 152 -23.85 -5.35 -7.49
N ARG A 153 -22.56 -5.46 -7.13
CA ARG A 153 -21.41 -5.58 -8.04
C ARG A 153 -20.32 -6.44 -7.40
N PRO A 154 -20.34 -7.76 -7.63
CA PRO A 154 -19.32 -8.66 -7.12
C PRO A 154 -17.92 -8.23 -7.57
N ALA A 155 -16.96 -8.23 -6.65
CA ALA A 155 -15.56 -8.06 -7.01
C ALA A 155 -15.09 -9.31 -7.77
N LYS A 156 -14.55 -9.14 -8.98
CA LYS A 156 -13.80 -10.21 -9.64
C LYS A 156 -12.55 -10.49 -8.81
N GLN A 157 -12.52 -11.64 -8.13
CA GLN A 157 -11.38 -12.07 -7.31
C GLN A 157 -10.24 -12.66 -8.15
N GLU A 158 -10.59 -13.11 -9.35
CA GLU A 158 -9.71 -13.76 -10.31
C GLU A 158 -9.66 -12.95 -11.60
N GLY A 159 -8.53 -13.06 -12.29
CA GLY A 159 -8.25 -12.36 -13.52
C GLY A 159 -6.79 -12.57 -13.90
N PRO A 160 -6.40 -12.20 -15.12
CA PRO A 160 -5.01 -12.26 -15.53
C PRO A 160 -4.16 -11.39 -14.59
N MET A 161 -2.93 -11.86 -14.31
CA MET A 161 -2.06 -11.29 -13.27
C MET A 161 -1.89 -9.77 -13.43
N TRP A 162 -1.79 -9.26 -14.65
CA TRP A 162 -1.63 -7.84 -14.92
C TRP A 162 -2.83 -6.98 -14.46
N GLU A 163 -4.06 -7.50 -14.53
CA GLU A 163 -5.27 -6.82 -14.01
C GLU A 163 -5.29 -6.81 -12.48
N VAL A 164 -4.85 -7.89 -11.85
CA VAL A 164 -4.78 -8.00 -10.39
C VAL A 164 -3.73 -7.04 -9.84
N MET A 165 -2.59 -6.93 -10.53
CA MET A 165 -1.51 -5.99 -10.18
C MET A 165 -1.88 -4.52 -10.44
N SER A 166 -2.92 -4.24 -11.24
CA SER A 166 -3.41 -2.89 -11.54
C SER A 166 -4.68 -2.49 -10.77
N ARG A 167 -5.06 -3.27 -9.75
CA ARG A 167 -6.24 -3.02 -8.90
C ARG A 167 -5.84 -2.78 -7.45
N ALA A 168 -6.48 -1.78 -6.84
CA ALA A 168 -6.39 -1.55 -5.39
C ALA A 168 -7.72 -1.07 -4.83
N ARG A 169 -7.89 -1.31 -3.54
CA ARG A 169 -8.99 -0.83 -2.73
C ARG A 169 -8.44 0.13 -1.68
N VAL A 170 -9.00 1.33 -1.66
CA VAL A 170 -8.70 2.33 -0.63
C VAL A 170 -9.91 2.42 0.29
N ASN A 171 -9.74 2.12 1.57
CA ASN A 171 -10.73 2.47 2.58
C ASN A 171 -10.29 3.81 3.17
N LEU A 172 -11.01 4.88 2.82
CA LEU A 172 -10.75 6.22 3.30
C LEU A 172 -11.77 6.56 4.39
N VAL A 173 -11.28 6.65 5.62
CA VAL A 173 -12.10 7.06 6.76
C VAL A 173 -12.04 8.57 6.89
N VAL A 174 -13.18 9.24 7.05
CA VAL A 174 -13.23 10.68 7.31
C VAL A 174 -13.71 10.90 8.74
N CYS A 175 -12.91 11.63 9.50
CA CYS A 175 -13.17 11.98 10.90
C CYS A 175 -13.01 13.49 11.08
N ASP A 176 -13.64 14.05 12.11
CA ASP A 176 -13.50 15.48 12.39
C ASP A 176 -12.11 15.81 12.95
N ALA A 177 -11.60 14.91 13.81
CA ALA A 177 -10.30 15.07 14.46
C ALA A 177 -9.50 13.77 14.48
N VAL A 178 -8.17 13.92 14.58
CA VAL A 178 -7.26 12.78 14.80
C VAL A 178 -7.36 12.35 16.25
N ASN A 179 -7.63 11.05 16.48
CA ASN A 179 -7.54 10.43 17.80
C ASN A 179 -6.51 9.28 17.82
N ASP A 180 -6.16 8.82 19.03
CA ASP A 180 -5.17 7.75 19.20
C ASP A 180 -5.61 6.41 18.61
N ALA A 181 -6.93 6.14 18.61
CA ALA A 181 -7.49 4.91 18.06
C ALA A 181 -7.33 4.88 16.53
N LEU A 182 -7.58 6.00 15.86
CA LEU A 182 -7.43 6.18 14.41
C LEU A 182 -5.96 6.05 14.02
N SER A 183 -5.08 6.76 14.72
CA SER A 183 -3.63 6.72 14.48
C SER A 183 -3.08 5.30 14.63
N ARG A 184 -3.46 4.59 15.70
CA ARG A 184 -3.10 3.18 15.90
C ARG A 184 -3.68 2.28 14.81
N TYR A 185 -4.94 2.49 14.42
CA TYR A 185 -5.61 1.68 13.41
C TYR A 185 -4.91 1.79 12.04
N ILE A 186 -4.65 3.01 11.59
CA ILE A 186 -3.92 3.26 10.33
C ILE A 186 -2.46 2.76 10.45
N GLY A 187 -1.80 3.01 11.58
CA GLY A 187 -0.42 2.61 11.85
C GLY A 187 -0.14 1.11 11.81
N THR A 188 -1.14 0.26 12.07
CA THR A 188 -0.93 -1.20 12.26
C THR A 188 -1.17 -2.06 11.01
N HIS A 189 -1.76 -1.54 9.94
CA HIS A 189 -2.47 -2.38 8.95
C HIS A 189 -1.89 -2.47 7.52
N ALA A 190 -0.63 -2.09 7.23
CA ALA A 190 -0.15 -2.11 5.84
C ALA A 190 0.19 -3.51 5.29
N GLY A 191 1.15 -4.22 5.89
CA GLY A 191 1.89 -5.29 5.18
C GLY A 191 1.05 -6.39 4.52
N HIS A 192 0.26 -7.14 5.31
CA HIS A 192 -0.49 -8.29 4.79
C HIS A 192 -1.66 -7.90 3.88
N LEU A 193 -2.23 -6.69 4.06
CA LEU A 193 -3.35 -6.21 3.25
C LEU A 193 -2.90 -5.78 1.85
N LEU A 194 -1.66 -5.31 1.71
CA LEU A 194 -1.07 -4.91 0.43
C LEU A 194 -0.76 -6.08 -0.51
N LEU A 195 -0.56 -7.29 0.05
CA LEU A 195 -0.25 -8.50 -0.71
C LEU A 195 -1.49 -9.23 -1.26
N ARG A 196 -2.70 -8.81 -0.89
CA ARG A 196 -3.94 -9.42 -1.40
C ARG A 196 -4.09 -9.19 -2.91
N ASN A 197 -4.86 -10.06 -3.58
CA ASN A 197 -5.22 -9.91 -4.99
C ASN A 197 -5.82 -8.53 -5.25
N GLU A 198 -6.86 -8.16 -4.51
CA GLU A 198 -7.28 -6.76 -4.34
C GLU A 198 -6.53 -6.19 -3.14
N CYS A 199 -5.44 -5.44 -3.41
CA CYS A 199 -4.68 -4.73 -2.37
C CYS A 199 -5.62 -3.84 -1.56
N VAL A 200 -5.57 -3.89 -0.23
CA VAL A 200 -6.39 -3.03 0.64
C VAL A 200 -5.50 -2.05 1.37
N ILE A 201 -5.80 -0.76 1.26
CA ILE A 201 -5.07 0.33 1.90
C ILE A 201 -6.06 1.11 2.75
N ASN A 202 -5.84 1.16 4.06
CA ASN A 202 -6.66 1.98 4.95
C ASN A 202 -5.96 3.33 5.13
N MET A 203 -6.64 4.41 4.75
CA MET A 203 -6.20 5.79 4.92
C MET A 203 -7.26 6.54 5.72
N ALA A 204 -6.90 7.71 6.26
CA ALA A 204 -7.89 8.57 6.90
C ALA A 204 -7.68 10.04 6.59
N VAL A 205 -8.75 10.81 6.49
CA VAL A 205 -8.74 12.27 6.47
C VAL A 205 -9.30 12.73 7.81
N ALA A 206 -8.52 13.50 8.56
CA ALA A 206 -8.92 13.97 9.88
C ALA A 206 -8.25 15.30 10.22
N GLY A 207 -9.02 16.29 10.66
CA GLY A 207 -8.49 17.58 11.13
C GLY A 207 -7.55 18.28 10.14
N GLY A 208 -7.86 18.23 8.84
CA GLY A 208 -7.00 18.80 7.79
C GLY A 208 -5.70 18.05 7.55
N SER A 209 -5.65 16.75 7.87
CA SER A 209 -4.51 15.89 7.59
C SER A 209 -4.94 14.59 6.93
N LEU A 210 -4.14 14.09 6.00
CA LEU A 210 -4.26 12.76 5.42
C LEU A 210 -3.29 11.81 6.13
N LEU A 211 -3.84 10.81 6.81
CA LEU A 211 -3.12 9.74 7.48
C LEU A 211 -2.97 8.55 6.56
N MET A 212 -1.73 8.08 6.41
CA MET A 212 -1.39 6.90 5.61
C MET A 212 -0.70 5.83 6.44
N PRO A 213 -0.91 4.53 6.13
CA PRO A 213 -0.34 3.46 6.92
C PRO A 213 1.17 3.33 6.60
N PRO A 214 2.03 3.02 7.58
CA PRO A 214 3.46 2.90 7.34
C PRO A 214 3.80 1.72 6.44
N VAL A 215 4.78 1.88 5.55
CA VAL A 215 5.24 0.80 4.65
C VAL A 215 6.68 0.38 4.94
N LEU A 216 7.40 1.14 5.77
CA LEU A 216 8.77 0.83 6.15
C LEU A 216 8.85 -0.52 6.89
N GLY A 217 9.69 -1.42 6.39
CA GLY A 217 9.81 -2.77 6.95
C GLY A 217 8.63 -3.70 6.66
N ALA A 218 7.64 -3.25 5.87
CA ALA A 218 6.59 -4.13 5.38
C ALA A 218 7.20 -5.20 4.46
N ASP A 219 6.75 -6.43 4.60
CA ASP A 219 7.10 -7.53 3.70
C ASP A 219 6.17 -7.45 2.49
N VAL A 220 6.57 -6.67 1.49
CA VAL A 220 5.77 -6.38 0.29
C VAL A 220 6.60 -6.56 -0.96
N ASN A 221 5.97 -7.02 -2.04
CA ASN A 221 6.61 -7.12 -3.34
C ASN A 221 6.55 -5.79 -4.11
N ALA A 222 7.27 -5.72 -5.24
CA ALA A 222 7.36 -4.50 -6.05
C ALA A 222 6.00 -4.01 -6.55
N SER A 223 5.10 -4.94 -6.91
CA SER A 223 3.75 -4.58 -7.37
C SER A 223 2.93 -3.99 -6.22
N ALA A 224 2.88 -4.62 -5.06
CA ALA A 224 2.19 -4.09 -3.87
C ALA A 224 2.68 -2.69 -3.49
N LEU A 225 4.00 -2.45 -3.50
CA LEU A 225 4.57 -1.12 -3.27
C LEU A 225 4.14 -0.09 -4.33
N LYS A 226 4.11 -0.50 -5.61
CA LYS A 226 3.63 0.35 -6.72
C LYS A 226 2.14 0.69 -6.55
N ARG A 227 1.30 -0.27 -6.17
CA ARG A 227 -0.12 -0.06 -5.89
C ARG A 227 -0.33 0.93 -4.76
N TYR A 228 0.42 0.76 -3.66
CA TYR A 228 0.40 1.66 -2.51
C TYR A 228 0.77 3.10 -2.88
N ALA A 229 1.92 3.30 -3.55
CA ALA A 229 2.37 4.63 -3.98
C ALA A 229 1.34 5.29 -4.92
N ARG A 230 0.85 4.57 -5.93
CA ARG A 230 -0.16 5.11 -6.86
C ARG A 230 -1.47 5.47 -6.19
N SER A 231 -1.91 4.70 -5.20
CA SER A 231 -3.11 5.03 -4.41
C SER A 231 -2.89 6.24 -3.51
N ALA A 232 -1.71 6.38 -2.89
CA ALA A 232 -1.36 7.57 -2.12
C ALA A 232 -1.37 8.81 -3.01
N ASP A 233 -0.73 8.73 -4.19
CA ASP A 233 -0.69 9.82 -5.17
C ASP A 233 -2.09 10.21 -5.63
N LEU A 234 -2.96 9.23 -5.91
CA LEU A 234 -4.34 9.48 -6.31
C LEU A 234 -5.09 10.28 -5.23
N ILE A 235 -5.15 9.78 -4.00
CA ILE A 235 -5.92 10.41 -2.92
C ILE A 235 -5.36 11.80 -2.61
N TRP A 236 -4.04 11.93 -2.51
CA TRP A 236 -3.40 13.21 -2.31
C TRP A 236 -3.73 14.19 -3.44
N SER A 237 -3.63 13.75 -4.70
CA SER A 237 -3.92 14.60 -5.84
C SER A 237 -5.38 15.05 -5.86
N LEU A 238 -6.34 14.20 -5.51
CA LEU A 238 -7.76 14.58 -5.51
C LEU A 238 -8.09 15.57 -4.40
N LEU A 239 -7.46 15.41 -3.23
CA LEU A 239 -7.67 16.34 -2.12
C LEU A 239 -6.90 17.66 -2.32
N CYS A 240 -5.76 17.65 -3.01
CA CYS A 240 -4.96 18.85 -3.24
C CYS A 240 -5.24 19.56 -4.58
N GLN A 241 -5.83 18.89 -5.57
CA GLN A 241 -6.18 19.55 -6.86
C GLN A 241 -7.30 20.59 -6.71
N ASN A 242 -8.05 20.55 -5.61
CA ASN A 242 -9.03 21.57 -5.25
C ASN A 242 -8.42 22.75 -4.46
N SER A 243 -7.11 22.75 -4.17
CA SER A 243 -6.42 23.93 -3.68
C SER A 243 -5.66 24.61 -4.82
N ASN A 244 -5.71 25.94 -4.86
CA ASN A 244 -5.05 26.78 -5.87
C ASN A 244 -3.49 26.77 -5.79
N GLU A 245 -2.87 25.71 -5.27
CA GLU A 245 -1.41 25.63 -5.13
C GLU A 245 -0.72 24.88 -6.27
N PRO A 246 0.47 25.33 -6.71
CA PRO A 246 1.19 24.74 -7.83
C PRO A 246 1.62 23.31 -7.52
N ARG A 247 1.35 22.43 -8.49
CA ARG A 247 1.64 20.99 -8.44
C ARG A 247 3.14 20.74 -8.23
N THR A 248 3.55 20.31 -7.04
CA THR A 248 4.71 19.42 -6.89
C THR A 248 4.23 17.98 -6.99
N SER A 249 4.52 17.31 -8.12
CA SER A 249 4.23 15.89 -8.30
C SER A 249 4.80 15.06 -7.14
N LEU A 250 4.01 14.14 -6.61
CA LEU A 250 4.41 13.21 -5.54
C LEU A 250 5.52 12.25 -5.97
#